data_AF-A0A662LIL0-F1
#
_entry.id   AF-A0A662LIL0-F1
#
_cell.length_a   1.000
_cell.length_b   1.000
_cell.length_c   1.000
_cell.angle_alpha   90.00
_cell.angle_beta   90.00
_cell.angle_gamma   90.00
#
_symmetry.space_group_name_H-M   'P 1'
#
loop_
_entity.id
_entity.type
_entity.pdbx_description
1 polymer ?
#
loop_
_entity_poly.entity_id
_entity_poly.type
_entity_poly.pdbx_seq_one_letter_code
_entity_poly.pdbx_strand_id
1 'polypeptide(L)' 'MELVGVCMVCGRGKARHTCRLCGRLVCERCFDPSQSICLICKSGRSMSSNLLR' A
#
# COMPACT_ATOMS: atom_id res chain seq x y z
N MET A 1 3.62 4.81 22.14
CA MET A 1 2.51 5.14 21.22
C MET A 1 2.67 4.26 19.99
N GLU A 2 1.77 3.30 19.79
CA GLU A 2 1.79 2.48 18.57
C GLU A 2 1.17 3.33 17.45
N LEU A 3 2.01 3.88 16.57
CA LEU A 3 1.60 4.61 15.37
C LEU A 3 0.98 3.62 14.38
N VAL A 4 -0.20 3.10 14.70
CA VAL A 4 -0.98 2.32 13.74
C VAL A 4 -1.56 3.32 12.75
N GLY A 5 -0.82 3.55 11.66
CA GLY A 5 -1.24 4.45 10.60
C GLY A 5 -2.59 4.03 10.00
N VAL A 6 -3.30 4.97 9.40
CA VAL A 6 -4.52 4.66 8.64
C VAL A 6 -4.11 4.13 7.26
N CYS A 7 -4.87 3.19 6.70
CA CYS A 7 -4.66 2.66 5.37
C CYS A 7 -4.61 3.78 4.33
N MET A 8 -3.48 3.95 3.65
CA MET A 8 -3.27 4.97 2.62
C MET A 8 -4.03 4.71 1.32
N VAL A 9 -4.70 3.54 1.19
CA VAL A 9 -5.51 3.18 0.02
C VAL A 9 -6.99 3.52 0.23
N CYS A 10 -7.56 3.17 1.39
CA CYS A 10 -8.99 3.36 1.64
C CYS A 10 -9.33 4.42 2.69
N GLY A 11 -8.34 4.90 3.46
CA GLY A 11 -8.52 5.93 4.48
C GLY A 11 -9.34 5.52 5.71
N ARG A 12 -9.74 4.24 5.84
CA ARG A 12 -10.66 3.77 6.89
C ARG A 12 -10.10 2.66 7.78
N GLY A 13 -9.33 1.75 7.19
CA GLY A 13 -8.78 0.60 7.92
C GLY A 13 -7.51 0.96 8.70
N LYS A 14 -7.27 0.27 9.81
CA LYS A 14 -5.95 0.28 10.48
C LYS A 14 -4.92 -0.33 9.53
N ALA A 15 -3.84 0.39 9.25
CA ALA A 15 -2.75 -0.14 8.47
C ALA A 15 -1.96 -1.15 9.31
N ARG A 16 -1.83 -2.37 8.76
CA ARG A 16 -1.12 -3.49 9.40
C ARG A 16 -0.02 -4.06 8.50
N HIS A 17 0.01 -3.65 7.24
CA HIS A 17 0.95 -4.14 6.24
C HIS A 17 1.59 -2.98 5.49
N THR A 18 2.83 -3.19 5.04
CA THR A 18 3.56 -2.24 4.20
C THR A 18 3.70 -2.86 2.81
N CYS A 19 3.27 -2.15 1.77
CA CYS A 19 3.45 -2.61 0.40
C CYS A 19 4.94 -2.63 0.04
N ARG A 20 5.50 -3.80 -0.34
CA ARG A 20 6.93 -3.90 -0.69
C ARG A 20 7.33 -3.14 -1.96
N LEU A 21 6.37 -2.75 -2.81
CA LEU A 21 6.63 -2.04 -4.07
C LEU A 21 6.60 -0.51 -3.93
N CYS A 22 5.67 0.04 -3.15
CA CYS A 22 5.50 1.50 -3.04
C CYS A 22 5.63 2.05 -1.61
N GLY A 23 5.87 1.19 -0.61
CA GLY A 23 6.03 1.60 0.79
C GLY A 23 4.75 2.04 1.51
N ARG A 24 3.59 2.08 0.84
CA ARG A 24 2.32 2.49 1.48
C ARG A 24 1.92 1.55 2.61
N LEU A 25 1.49 2.15 3.72
CA LEU A 25 0.83 1.48 4.84
C LEU A 25 -0.62 1.15 4.45
N VAL A 26 -1.01 -0.12 4.50
CA VAL A 26 -2.32 -0.61 4.06
C VAL A 26 -2.94 -1.57 5.06
N CYS A 27 -4.28 -1.60 5.09
CA CYS A 27 -5.03 -2.60 5.85
C CYS A 27 -5.07 -3.94 5.11
N GLU A 28 -5.41 -5.00 5.82
CA GLU A 28 -5.57 -6.37 5.30
C GLU A 28 -6.45 -6.45 4.04
N ARG A 29 -7.51 -5.63 3.95
CA ARG A 29 -8.42 -5.60 2.80
C ARG A 29 -7.81 -4.96 1.55
N CYS A 30 -6.81 -4.11 1.72
CA CYS A 30 -6.13 -3.41 0.62
C CYS A 30 -4.74 -4.00 0.34
N PHE A 31 -4.42 -5.15 0.94
CA PHE A 31 -3.15 -5.84 0.84
C PHE A 31 -3.35 -7.21 0.19
N ASP A 32 -2.45 -7.56 -0.72
CA ASP A 32 -2.31 -8.89 -1.28
C ASP A 32 -1.17 -9.62 -0.55
N PRO A 33 -1.48 -10.60 0.32
CA PRO A 33 -0.46 -11.29 1.10
C PRO A 33 0.43 -12.18 0.25
N SER A 34 -0.09 -12.77 -0.84
CA SER A 34 0.65 -13.67 -1.72
C SER A 34 1.85 -12.99 -2.38
N GLN A 35 1.69 -11.73 -2.78
CA GLN A 35 2.76 -10.93 -3.39
C GLN A 35 3.37 -9.89 -2.42
N SER A 36 2.79 -9.74 -1.23
CA SER A 36 3.15 -8.73 -0.23
C SER A 36 3.08 -7.28 -0.75
N ILE A 37 2.04 -6.95 -1.52
CA ILE A 37 1.84 -5.64 -2.16
C ILE A 37 0.43 -5.10 -1.91
N CYS A 38 0.21 -3.80 -2.08
CA CYS A 38 -1.15 -3.25 -2.06
C CYS A 38 -1.90 -3.57 -3.35
N LEU A 39 -3.23 -3.57 -3.29
CA LEU A 39 -4.09 -3.85 -4.44
C LEU A 39 -3.89 -2.85 -5.60
N ILE A 40 -3.51 -1.60 -5.32
CA ILE A 40 -3.19 -0.61 -6.37
C ILE A 40 -1.98 -1.07 -7.20
N CYS A 41 -0.91 -1.52 -6.54
CA CYS A 41 0.28 -2.05 -7.22
C CYS A 41 -0.04 -3.38 -7.92
N LYS A 42 -0.88 -4.24 -7.32
CA LYS A 42 -1.34 -5.48 -7.95
C LYS A 42 -2.09 -5.22 -9.25
N SER A 43 -2.91 -4.18 -9.31
CA SER A 43 -3.63 -3.77 -10.52
C SER A 43 -2.75 -3.08 -11.57
N GLY A 44 -1.42 -3.05 -11.41
CA GLY A 44 -0.51 -2.43 -12.37
C GLY A 44 -0.53 -0.90 -12.37
N ARG A 45 -1.23 -0.26 -11.42
CA ARG A 45 -1.14 1.19 -11.20
C ARG A 45 0.08 1.54 -10.36
N SER A 46 1.22 0.94 -10.66
CA SER A 46 2.49 1.48 -10.19
C SER A 46 2.66 2.82 -10.87
N MET A 47 2.66 3.91 -10.08
CA MET A 47 3.20 5.20 -10.48
C MET A 47 4.70 5.02 -10.74
N SER A 48 5.02 4.36 -11.85
CA SER A 48 6.29 4.50 -12.56
C SER A 48 6.10 5.58 -13.61
N SER A 49 5.64 6.76 -13.19
CA SER A 49 6.09 7.97 -13.88
C SER A 49 7.47 8.22 -13.32
N ASN A 50 8.44 7.59 -13.99
CA ASN A 50 9.78 8.08 -14.07
C ASN A 50 9.69 9.55 -14.53
N LEU A 51 9.58 10.49 -13.59
CA LEU A 51 9.81 11.90 -13.85
C LEU A 51 11.26 12.20 -13.47
N LEU A 52 12.16 11.52 -14.18
CA LEU A 52 13.44 12.08 -14.56
C LEU A 52 13.15 13.23 -15.53
N ARG A 53 13.04 14.45 -15.00
CA ARG A 53 13.48 15.70 -15.65
C ARG A 53 13.96 16.66 -14.58
#